data_AF-A0A3N4SR06-F1
#
_entry.id   AF-A0A3N4SR06-F1
#
_cell.length_a   1.000
_cell.length_b   1.000
_cell.length_c   1.000
_cell.angle_alpha   90.00
_cell.angle_beta   90.00
_cell.angle_gamma   90.00
#
_symmetry.space_group_name_H-M   'P 1'
#
loop_
_entity.id
_entity.type
_entity.pdbx_description
1 polymer ?
#
loop_
_entity_poly.entity_id
_entity_poly.type
_entity_poly.pdbx_seq_one_letter_code
_entity_poly.pdbx_strand_id
1 'polypeptide(L)'
;MSEPPVPSHDFDLAYAEEDMGRSATVFTHTGSADQQGVVVEGRCPRCHGRTSTEYRHGAPGTGTKGLRSWLSGKQPEPDPAEEAGQLLQETHFCECGHPHPNLPQDAPFTGCGASWHIDVLNPGGAG
;
A
#
# COMPACT_ATOMS: atom_id res chain seq x y z
N MET A 1 19.00 -23.69 8.58
CA MET A 1 17.55 -23.90 8.35
C MET A 1 17.24 -23.19 7.06
N SER A 2 16.78 -23.90 6.03
CA SER A 2 16.41 -23.30 4.75
C SER A 2 15.07 -22.58 4.91
N GLU A 3 14.99 -21.33 4.47
CA GLU A 3 13.70 -20.62 4.43
C GLU A 3 12.73 -21.34 3.48
N PRO A 4 11.42 -21.36 3.82
CA PRO A 4 10.41 -21.93 2.93
C PRO A 4 10.38 -21.16 1.60
N PRO A 5 10.08 -21.85 0.48
CA PRO A 5 9.98 -21.20 -0.82
C PRO A 5 8.84 -20.18 -0.82
N VAL A 6 9.10 -19.02 -1.40
CA VAL A 6 8.08 -17.97 -1.59
C VAL A 6 7.07 -18.47 -2.63
N PRO A 7 5.76 -18.44 -2.35
CA PRO A 7 4.75 -18.90 -3.30
C PRO A 7 4.75 -18.04 -4.58
N SER A 8 4.58 -18.73 -5.71
CA SER A 8 4.39 -18.11 -7.03
C SER A 8 3.01 -17.46 -7.14
N HIS A 9 2.88 -16.47 -8.02
CA HIS A 9 1.58 -15.86 -8.33
C HIS A 9 0.63 -16.91 -8.90
N ASP A 10 -0.54 -17.05 -8.29
CA ASP A 10 -1.65 -17.83 -8.80
C ASP A 10 -2.47 -17.00 -9.82
N PHE A 11 -2.26 -17.28 -11.12
CA PHE A 11 -2.98 -16.62 -12.22
C PHE A 11 -4.37 -17.22 -12.48
N ASP A 12 -4.63 -18.43 -11.99
CA ASP A 12 -5.88 -19.15 -12.23
C ASP A 12 -6.95 -18.81 -11.18
N LEU A 13 -6.53 -18.22 -10.05
CA LEU A 13 -7.42 -17.69 -9.03
C LEU A 13 -8.42 -16.68 -9.60
N ALA A 14 -9.71 -16.97 -9.50
CA ALA A 14 -10.76 -16.03 -9.94
C ALA A 14 -10.78 -14.75 -9.09
N TYR A 15 -11.11 -13.64 -9.74
CA TYR A 15 -11.43 -12.39 -9.06
C TYR A 15 -12.55 -12.62 -8.03
N ALA A 16 -12.34 -12.13 -6.82
CA ALA A 16 -13.37 -12.04 -5.80
C ALA A 16 -13.03 -10.86 -4.87
N GLU A 17 -14.03 -10.03 -4.58
CA GLU A 17 -13.94 -9.03 -3.51
C GLU A 17 -13.93 -9.76 -2.17
N GLU A 18 -12.74 -9.89 -1.60
CA GLU A 18 -12.51 -10.69 -0.40
C GLU A 18 -11.66 -9.91 0.61
N ASP A 19 -12.19 -9.70 1.81
CA ASP A 19 -11.42 -9.16 2.94
C ASP A 19 -10.65 -10.30 3.61
N MET A 20 -9.32 -10.26 3.48
CA MET A 20 -8.39 -11.23 4.06
C MET A 20 -8.07 -10.92 5.53
N GLY A 21 -8.62 -9.84 6.10
CA GLY A 21 -8.36 -9.38 7.45
C GLY A 21 -6.95 -8.81 7.60
N ARG A 22 -6.27 -9.17 8.70
CA ARG A 22 -4.89 -8.72 8.97
C ARG A 22 -3.89 -9.72 8.42
N SER A 23 -2.91 -9.23 7.66
CA SER A 23 -1.87 -10.04 7.03
C SER A 23 -0.54 -9.90 7.77
N ALA A 24 0.01 -11.04 8.19
CA ALA A 24 1.38 -11.15 8.72
C ALA A 24 2.45 -11.17 7.62
N THR A 25 2.07 -11.04 6.34
CA THR A 25 3.03 -10.91 5.24
C THR A 25 3.80 -9.62 5.41
N VAL A 26 5.10 -9.66 5.16
CA VAL A 26 5.97 -8.49 5.29
C VAL A 26 5.80 -7.57 4.09
N PHE A 27 5.52 -6.30 4.35
CA PHE A 27 5.52 -5.23 3.37
C PHE A 27 6.65 -4.24 3.64
N THR A 28 7.03 -3.49 2.62
CA THR A 28 7.99 -2.38 2.73
C THR A 28 7.36 -1.07 2.31
N HIS A 29 7.74 0.04 2.93
CA HIS A 29 7.40 1.38 2.44
C HIS A 29 8.64 2.16 2.01
N THR A 30 8.53 2.99 0.98
CA THR A 30 9.57 3.95 0.57
C THR A 30 8.94 5.28 0.18
N GLY A 31 9.69 6.38 0.22
CA GLY A 31 9.20 7.65 -0.33
C GLY A 31 8.88 7.52 -1.83
N SER A 32 7.83 8.19 -2.29
CA SER A 32 7.49 8.27 -3.71
C SER A 32 8.60 9.00 -4.49
N ALA A 33 8.71 8.72 -5.79
CA ALA A 33 9.74 9.32 -6.65
C ALA A 33 9.68 10.86 -6.69
N ASP A 34 8.49 11.43 -6.54
CA ASP A 34 8.27 12.87 -6.50
C ASP A 34 8.27 13.45 -5.08
N GLN A 35 8.52 12.62 -4.06
CA GLN A 35 8.58 13.00 -2.65
C GLN A 35 7.28 13.63 -2.14
N GLN A 36 6.14 13.27 -2.72
CA GLN A 36 4.80 13.74 -2.32
C GLN A 36 3.94 12.62 -1.72
N GLY A 37 4.56 11.50 -1.34
CA GLY A 37 3.86 10.36 -0.80
C GLY A 37 4.79 9.21 -0.47
N VAL A 38 4.18 8.05 -0.28
CA VAL A 38 4.83 6.81 0.12
C VAL A 38 4.34 5.69 -0.78
N VAL A 39 5.24 4.82 -1.20
CA VAL A 39 4.91 3.60 -1.92
C VAL A 39 4.99 2.44 -0.95
N VAL A 40 3.91 1.67 -0.81
CA VAL A 40 3.86 0.42 -0.04
C VAL A 40 3.91 -0.75 -1.00
N GLU A 41 4.90 -1.62 -0.84
CA GLU A 41 5.15 -2.77 -1.71
C GLU A 41 5.16 -4.08 -0.92
N GLY A 42 4.68 -5.14 -1.56
CA GLY A 42 4.75 -6.48 -1.00
C GLY A 42 4.12 -7.52 -1.91
N ARG A 43 3.59 -8.59 -1.31
CA ARG A 43 2.84 -9.62 -2.03
C ARG A 43 1.42 -9.68 -1.53
N CYS A 44 0.49 -9.81 -2.47
CA CYS A 44 -0.90 -10.06 -2.15
C CYS A 44 -1.02 -11.38 -1.36
N PRO A 45 -1.67 -11.38 -0.18
CA PRO A 45 -1.82 -12.60 0.62
C PRO A 45 -2.69 -13.66 -0.04
N ARG A 46 -3.51 -13.28 -1.04
CA ARG A 46 -4.43 -14.16 -1.76
C ARG A 46 -3.80 -14.76 -3.03
N CYS A 47 -3.40 -13.92 -3.99
CA CYS A 47 -2.86 -14.39 -5.27
C CYS A 47 -1.33 -14.51 -5.30
N HIS A 48 -0.62 -14.04 -4.27
CA HIS A 48 0.85 -14.02 -4.18
C HIS A 48 1.59 -13.18 -5.22
N GLY A 49 0.86 -12.48 -6.11
CA GLY A 49 1.41 -11.47 -7.01
C GLY A 49 2.04 -10.31 -6.25
N ARG A 50 3.08 -9.70 -6.82
CA ARG A 50 3.66 -8.44 -6.31
C ARG A 50 2.62 -7.34 -6.43
N THR A 51 2.48 -6.50 -5.40
CA THR A 51 1.56 -5.36 -5.36
C THR A 51 2.32 -4.12 -4.90
N SER A 52 1.94 -2.95 -5.42
CA SER A 52 2.54 -1.66 -5.11
C SER A 52 1.43 -0.61 -5.09
N THR A 53 1.29 0.11 -3.98
CA THR A 53 0.25 1.12 -3.78
C THR A 53 0.91 2.43 -3.34
N GLU A 54 0.61 3.54 -4.02
CA GLU A 54 1.11 4.86 -3.66
C GLU A 54 0.08 5.64 -2.84
N TYR A 55 0.49 6.08 -1.64
CA TYR A 55 -0.26 6.94 -0.73
C TYR A 55 0.27 8.36 -0.82
N ARG A 56 -0.53 9.29 -1.32
CA ARG A 56 -0.16 10.71 -1.44
C ARG A 56 -0.31 11.41 -0.10
N HIS A 57 0.66 12.22 0.28
CA HIS A 57 0.49 13.15 1.40
C HIS A 57 -0.58 14.18 1.03
N GLY A 58 -1.45 14.50 1.99
CA GLY A 58 -2.56 15.45 1.77
C GLY A 58 -2.06 16.80 1.24
N ALA A 59 -2.76 17.35 0.26
CA ALA A 59 -2.42 18.65 -0.30
C ALA A 59 -2.56 19.77 0.75
N PRO A 60 -1.60 20.71 0.85
CA PRO A 60 -1.69 21.83 1.78
C PRO A 60 -2.87 22.74 1.38
N GLY A 61 -3.88 22.89 2.26
CA GLY A 61 -4.88 23.95 2.09
C GLY A 61 -6.27 23.80 2.73
N THR A 62 -6.67 22.64 3.26
CA THR A 62 -8.07 22.43 3.69
C THR A 62 -8.33 22.60 5.20
N GLY A 63 -7.29 22.89 5.99
CA GLY A 63 -7.41 23.15 7.43
C GLY A 63 -7.32 24.64 7.78
N THR A 64 -8.39 25.23 8.29
CA THR A 64 -8.44 26.61 8.84
C THR A 64 -7.54 26.85 10.06
N LYS A 65 -6.70 25.90 10.46
CA LYS A 65 -5.79 26.00 11.62
C LYS A 65 -4.35 26.45 11.29
N GLY A 66 -4.06 26.81 10.04
CA GLY A 66 -2.68 26.94 9.56
C GLY A 66 -2.15 28.33 9.17
N LEU A 67 -2.84 29.45 9.45
CA LEU A 67 -2.41 30.78 8.97
C LEU A 67 -0.98 31.18 9.41
N ARG A 68 -0.46 30.58 10.49
CA ARG A 68 0.92 30.80 10.97
C ARG A 68 1.96 29.88 10.31
N SER A 69 1.58 28.70 9.84
CA SER A 69 2.51 27.77 9.16
C SER A 69 2.80 28.18 7.72
N TRP A 70 1.85 28.87 7.08
CA TRP A 70 2.01 29.40 5.72
C TRP A 70 3.14 30.45 5.62
N LEU A 71 3.34 31.27 6.65
CA LEU A 71 4.39 32.28 6.71
C LEU A 71 5.81 31.69 6.76
N SER A 72 5.97 30.43 7.15
CA SER A 72 7.28 29.79 7.29
C SER A 72 7.66 28.88 6.12
N GLY A 73 6.78 28.66 5.14
CA GLY A 73 7.07 27.91 3.91
C GLY A 73 7.50 26.45 4.08
N LYS A 74 7.67 25.98 5.32
CA LYS A 74 8.08 24.62 5.68
C LYS A 74 6.88 23.94 6.32
N GLN A 75 6.26 23.02 5.58
CA GLN A 75 5.50 21.96 6.22
C GLN A 75 6.50 21.08 6.99
N PRO A 76 6.16 20.65 8.21
CA PRO A 76 6.82 19.50 8.80
C PRO A 76 6.61 18.31 7.85
N GLU A 77 7.69 17.63 7.46
CA GLU A 77 7.55 16.26 6.96
C GLU A 77 6.74 15.44 7.98
N PRO A 78 5.86 14.52 7.52
CA PRO A 78 5.22 13.58 8.42
C PRO A 78 6.27 12.87 9.26
N ASP A 79 6.02 12.68 10.55
CA ASP A 79 6.89 11.84 11.37
C ASP A 79 6.85 10.41 10.81
N PRO A 80 8.00 9.77 10.50
CA PRO A 80 8.02 8.45 9.88
C PRO A 80 7.30 7.36 10.70
N ALA A 81 7.26 7.48 12.04
CA ALA A 81 6.57 6.51 12.89
C ALA A 81 5.04 6.74 12.86
N GLU A 82 4.58 7.99 12.79
CA GLU A 82 3.16 8.30 12.59
C GLU A 82 2.68 7.84 11.21
N GLU A 83 3.48 8.06 10.17
CA GLU A 83 3.19 7.62 8.80
C GLU A 83 3.07 6.10 8.71
N ALA A 84 4.06 5.36 9.23
CA ALA A 84 4.00 3.90 9.30
C ALA A 84 2.78 3.42 10.08
N GLY A 85 2.45 4.10 11.19
CA GLY A 85 1.28 3.81 12.00
C GLY A 85 -0.05 3.99 11.24
N GLN A 86 -0.15 5.00 10.38
CA GLN A 86 -1.32 5.21 9.51
C GLN A 86 -1.42 4.11 8.44
N LEU A 87 -0.32 3.80 7.75
CA LEU A 87 -0.28 2.76 6.71
C LEU A 87 -0.66 1.37 7.23
N LEU A 88 -0.38 1.07 8.51
CA LEU A 88 -0.81 -0.18 9.17
C LEU A 88 -2.33 -0.24 9.44
N GLN A 89 -3.02 0.90 9.45
CA GLN A 89 -4.47 0.99 9.64
C GLN A 89 -5.24 1.15 8.32
N GLU A 90 -4.55 1.43 7.23
CA GLU A 90 -5.17 1.51 5.90
C GLU A 90 -5.61 0.12 5.41
N THR A 91 -6.69 0.11 4.64
CA THR A 91 -7.09 -1.06 3.86
C THR A 91 -6.34 -1.05 2.54
N HIS A 92 -5.50 -2.06 2.33
CA HIS A 92 -4.72 -2.27 1.12
C HIS A 92 -5.49 -3.18 0.17
N PHE A 93 -5.30 -3.00 -1.13
CA PHE A 93 -5.95 -3.78 -2.17
C PHE A 93 -4.93 -4.51 -3.04
N CYS A 94 -5.36 -5.59 -3.68
CA CYS A 94 -4.55 -6.28 -4.66
C CYS A 94 -4.40 -5.44 -5.93
N GLU A 95 -3.21 -4.87 -6.13
CA GLU A 95 -2.81 -4.13 -7.33
C GLU A 95 -1.69 -4.88 -8.08
N CYS A 96 -1.89 -6.20 -8.29
CA CYS A 96 -0.85 -7.01 -8.93
C CYS A 96 -0.68 -6.76 -10.43
N GLY A 97 -1.56 -5.96 -11.04
CA GLY A 97 -1.49 -5.56 -12.45
C GLY A 97 -1.89 -6.67 -13.44
N HIS A 98 -2.32 -7.84 -12.95
CA HIS A 98 -2.72 -8.96 -13.80
C HIS A 98 -4.23 -9.17 -13.75
N PRO A 99 -4.90 -9.31 -14.91
CA PRO A 99 -6.32 -9.64 -14.94
C PRO A 99 -6.54 -11.07 -14.45
N HIS A 100 -7.43 -11.23 -13.49
CA HIS A 100 -7.87 -12.53 -12.99
C HIS A 100 -9.19 -12.95 -13.67
N PRO A 101 -9.50 -14.26 -13.77
CA PRO A 101 -10.79 -14.72 -14.29
C PRO A 101 -11.96 -14.03 -13.60
N ASN A 102 -12.96 -13.59 -14.37
CA ASN A 102 -14.15 -12.86 -13.90
C ASN A 102 -13.90 -11.44 -13.34
N LEU A 103 -12.74 -10.82 -13.60
CA LEU A 103 -12.51 -9.40 -13.26
C LEU A 103 -13.56 -8.50 -13.94
N PRO A 104 -14.35 -7.73 -13.17
CA PRO A 104 -15.30 -6.76 -13.72
C PRO A 104 -14.60 -5.63 -14.48
N GLN A 105 -15.27 -5.07 -15.49
CA GLN A 105 -14.73 -3.94 -16.26
C GLN A 105 -14.64 -2.64 -15.45
N ASP A 106 -15.44 -2.54 -14.40
CA ASP A 106 -15.53 -1.41 -13.47
C ASP A 106 -14.75 -1.64 -12.16
N ALA A 107 -13.96 -2.72 -12.07
CA ALA A 107 -13.11 -2.94 -10.93
C ALA A 107 -12.12 -1.78 -10.74
N PRO A 108 -11.94 -1.27 -9.51
CA PRO A 108 -11.10 -0.09 -9.26
C PRO A 108 -9.62 -0.35 -9.53
N PHE A 109 -9.19 -1.61 -9.45
CA PHE A 109 -7.80 -2.04 -9.63
C PHE A 109 -7.72 -3.30 -10.48
N THR A 110 -6.66 -3.42 -11.27
CA THR A 110 -6.33 -4.66 -11.96
C THR A 110 -5.64 -5.62 -10.97
N GLY A 111 -6.39 -6.58 -10.44
CA GLY A 111 -5.88 -7.58 -9.50
C GLY A 111 -6.90 -8.66 -9.16
N CYS A 112 -6.68 -9.39 -8.07
CA CYS A 112 -7.55 -10.51 -7.67
C CYS A 112 -8.80 -10.10 -6.86
N GLY A 113 -8.94 -8.82 -6.50
CA GLY A 113 -10.07 -8.31 -5.70
C GLY A 113 -9.88 -8.44 -4.17
N ALA A 114 -8.76 -8.99 -3.70
CA ALA A 114 -8.48 -9.07 -2.27
C ALA A 114 -8.22 -7.69 -1.64
N SER A 115 -8.64 -7.53 -0.39
CA SER A 115 -8.28 -6.43 0.50
C SER A 115 -7.73 -6.95 1.83
N TRP A 116 -6.87 -6.17 2.51
CA TRP A 116 -6.28 -6.56 3.81
C TRP A 116 -5.73 -5.35 4.58
N HIS A 117 -5.44 -5.56 5.86
CA HIS A 117 -4.61 -4.66 6.67
C HIS A 117 -3.24 -5.30 6.90
N ILE A 118 -2.20 -4.49 7.04
CA ILE A 118 -0.81 -4.96 7.22
C ILE A 118 -0.50 -5.04 8.73
N ASP A 119 0.13 -6.12 9.18
CA ASP A 119 0.69 -6.21 10.54
C ASP A 119 2.18 -5.88 10.61
N VAL A 120 2.92 -6.16 9.53
CA VAL A 120 4.37 -5.99 9.49
C VAL A 120 4.76 -5.11 8.31
N LEU A 121 5.15 -3.87 8.62
CA LEU A 121 5.61 -2.88 7.66
C LEU A 121 7.03 -2.43 8.01
N ASN A 122 7.95 -2.63 7.07
CA ASN A 122 9.35 -2.25 7.23
C ASN A 122 9.68 -1.03 6.36
N PRO A 123 10.65 -0.19 6.75
CA PRO A 123 11.23 0.76 5.80
C PRO A 123 11.94 -0.02 4.68
N GLY A 124 11.61 0.30 3.44
CA GLY A 124 12.35 -0.15 2.27
C GLY A 124 13.69 0.58 2.17
N GLY A 125 14.68 -0.09 1.59
CA GLY A 125 15.95 0.58 1.30
C GLY A 125 15.72 1.73 0.30
N ALA A 126 16.28 2.91 0.59
CA ALA A 126 16.39 3.96 -0.40
C ALA A 126 17.20 3.41 -1.59
N GLY A 127 16.51 3.17 -2.71
CA GLY A 127 17.13 2.79 -3.98
C GLY A 127 17.81 3.98 -4.64
#